data_AF-A0A844MY43-F1
#
_entry.id   AF-A0A844MY43-F1
#
_cell.length_a   1.000
_cell.length_b   1.000
_cell.length_c   1.000
_cell.angle_alpha   90.00
_cell.angle_beta   90.00
_cell.angle_gamma   90.00
#
_symmetry.space_group_name_H-M   'P 1'
#
loop_
_entity.id
_entity.type
_entity.pdbx_description
1 polymer ?
#
loop_
_entity_poly.entity_id
_entity_poly.type
_entity_poly.pdbx_seq_one_letter_code
_entity_poly.pdbx_strand_id
1 'polypeptide(L)'
;MRTYHLPTLFGLTTTIAVCAPLSVQAATFNFDLLQNISSRPKDSAYTLSLLGNPSENQGYSAFLNPDPSALDFGHRDISLNASGNGAPYYVTGRQASPEQPPSGATRASTVTGIAGFPTLSNFLTSNGIAFSNLGFSLGQKSDRSFTKTWNLGEDKLGQDWFASPNSNIEERIYKANPDDVEVFLSYGTTKIVNFGYSNLYSVLDYGATTQVSDDIDIAFTDPIKATKVVGLDPFADTLANAFLQDVAAAGGGVQVVIEDQDVDDTNITQGNGFVVINLKLLGTLRAVSIPEPSSVLSLLMIGVLSAIAYRKKWKSQRESSI
;
A
#
# COMPACT_ATOMS: atom_id res chain seq x y z
N MET A 1 -12.71 -73.16 18.69
CA MET A 1 -12.86 -71.95 17.85
C MET A 1 -12.13 -70.82 18.57
N ARG A 2 -11.08 -70.26 17.95
CA ARG A 2 -10.33 -69.11 18.49
C ARG A 2 -11.01 -67.83 18.01
N THR A 3 -11.50 -67.03 18.94
CA THR A 3 -12.03 -65.69 18.70
C THR A 3 -10.86 -64.70 18.66
N TYR A 4 -10.63 -64.08 17.50
CA TYR A 4 -9.70 -62.96 17.38
C TYR A 4 -10.48 -61.65 17.50
N HIS A 5 -10.14 -60.83 18.49
CA HIS A 5 -10.60 -59.44 18.56
C HIS A 5 -9.59 -58.56 17.82
N LEU A 6 -10.00 -57.96 16.69
CA LEU A 6 -9.28 -56.86 16.08
C LEU A 6 -9.58 -55.58 16.88
N PRO A 7 -8.57 -54.87 17.43
CA PRO A 7 -8.77 -53.50 17.86
C PRO A 7 -8.75 -52.59 16.63
N THR A 8 -9.89 -51.95 16.36
CA THR A 8 -10.00 -50.89 15.35
C THR A 8 -9.40 -49.62 15.95
N LEU A 9 -8.18 -49.26 15.55
CA LEU A 9 -7.54 -48.00 15.93
C LEU A 9 -8.10 -46.89 15.03
N PHE A 10 -9.00 -46.05 15.56
CA PHE A 10 -9.38 -44.79 14.90
C PHE A 10 -8.25 -43.78 15.09
N GLY A 11 -7.31 -43.77 14.14
CA GLY A 11 -6.33 -42.70 14.02
C GLY A 11 -6.96 -41.49 13.31
N LEU A 12 -7.31 -40.46 14.09
CA LEU A 12 -7.56 -39.12 13.55
C LEU A 12 -6.23 -38.56 13.04
N THR A 13 -5.96 -38.71 11.74
CA THR A 13 -4.89 -37.98 11.09
C THR A 13 -5.37 -36.55 10.87
N THR A 14 -4.99 -35.64 11.77
CA THR A 14 -5.04 -34.20 11.51
C THR A 14 -4.09 -33.90 10.35
N THR A 15 -4.64 -33.74 9.16
CA THR A 15 -3.92 -33.21 8.01
C THR A 15 -3.64 -31.73 8.30
N ILE A 16 -2.44 -31.44 8.82
CA ILE A 16 -1.96 -30.06 8.87
C ILE A 16 -1.69 -29.69 7.42
N ALA A 17 -2.56 -28.90 6.82
CA ALA A 17 -2.29 -28.24 5.56
C ALA A 17 -1.13 -27.27 5.79
N VAL A 18 0.10 -27.74 5.54
CA VAL A 18 1.25 -26.87 5.39
C VAL A 18 1.04 -26.18 4.05
N CYS A 19 0.41 -25.00 4.06
CA CYS A 19 0.46 -24.10 2.92
C CYS A 19 1.94 -23.81 2.67
N ALA A 20 2.49 -24.41 1.61
CA ALA A 20 3.79 -24.01 1.11
C ALA A 20 3.73 -22.48 0.88
N PRO A 21 4.74 -21.71 1.31
CA PRO A 21 4.78 -20.30 0.98
C PRO A 21 4.69 -20.19 -0.53
N LEU A 22 3.69 -19.45 -1.03
CA LEU A 22 3.68 -19.02 -2.42
C LEU A 22 5.05 -18.37 -2.66
N SER A 23 5.76 -18.84 -3.68
CA SER A 23 6.99 -18.23 -4.14
C SER A 23 6.75 -16.72 -4.26
N VAL A 24 7.53 -15.92 -3.52
CA VAL A 24 7.56 -14.47 -3.68
C VAL A 24 7.88 -14.22 -5.14
N GLN A 25 6.88 -13.80 -5.93
CA GLN A 25 7.09 -13.37 -7.29
C GLN A 25 8.00 -12.15 -7.22
N ALA A 26 9.17 -12.24 -7.85
CA ALA A 26 10.04 -11.08 -8.00
C ALA A 26 9.25 -9.99 -8.71
N ALA A 27 9.51 -8.71 -8.38
CA ALA A 27 8.91 -7.62 -9.13
C ALA A 27 9.27 -7.78 -10.61
N THR A 28 8.28 -7.84 -11.48
CA THR A 28 8.50 -7.97 -12.93
C THR A 28 8.74 -6.64 -13.59
N PHE A 29 8.27 -5.55 -12.97
CA PHE A 29 8.50 -4.20 -13.44
C PHE A 29 9.89 -3.67 -13.07
N ASN A 30 10.53 -3.01 -14.04
CA ASN A 30 11.81 -2.33 -13.81
C ASN A 30 11.59 -0.88 -13.34
N PHE A 31 11.69 -0.68 -12.02
CA PHE A 31 11.51 0.64 -11.41
C PHE A 31 12.59 1.69 -11.79
N ASP A 32 13.69 1.29 -12.43
CA ASP A 32 14.68 2.25 -12.94
C ASP A 32 14.18 3.04 -14.16
N LEU A 33 13.05 2.62 -14.75
CA LEU A 33 12.41 3.33 -15.87
C LEU A 33 11.58 4.54 -15.43
N LEU A 34 11.29 4.68 -14.13
CA LEU A 34 10.49 5.79 -13.60
C LEU A 34 11.27 7.11 -13.63
N GLN A 35 10.64 8.15 -14.16
CA GLN A 35 11.24 9.47 -14.37
C GLN A 35 10.74 10.50 -13.35
N ASN A 36 9.46 10.42 -12.94
CA ASN A 36 8.84 11.43 -12.06
C ASN A 36 8.79 10.97 -10.60
N ILE A 37 8.48 9.70 -10.36
CA ILE A 37 8.44 9.11 -9.03
C ILE A 37 9.86 8.71 -8.63
N SER A 38 10.37 9.28 -7.54
CA SER A 38 11.69 8.93 -7.00
C SER A 38 11.65 7.79 -5.97
N SER A 39 10.47 7.51 -5.41
CA SER A 39 10.30 6.44 -4.43
C SER A 39 10.41 5.06 -5.09
N ARG A 40 10.88 4.06 -4.34
CA ARG A 40 11.09 2.69 -4.83
C ARG A 40 10.59 1.67 -3.82
N PRO A 41 9.90 0.60 -4.26
CA PRO A 41 9.67 -0.57 -3.43
C PRO A 41 10.98 -1.13 -2.89
N LYS A 42 10.98 -1.49 -1.61
CA LYS A 42 12.09 -2.20 -0.97
C LYS A 42 11.77 -3.68 -0.91
N ASP A 43 12.79 -4.50 -1.14
CA ASP A 43 12.69 -5.93 -0.89
C ASP A 43 12.61 -6.19 0.61
N SER A 44 11.86 -7.23 0.97
CA SER A 44 11.73 -7.66 2.36
C SER A 44 11.47 -9.15 2.45
N ALA A 45 12.07 -9.79 3.47
CA ALA A 45 11.70 -11.13 3.87
C ALA A 45 10.42 -11.18 4.74
N TYR A 46 9.98 -10.02 5.25
CA TYR A 46 8.82 -9.85 6.11
C TYR A 46 7.65 -9.35 5.26
N THR A 47 6.85 -10.27 4.74
CA THR A 47 5.72 -9.94 3.84
C THR A 47 4.40 -10.54 4.31
N LEU A 48 3.32 -9.76 4.15
CA LEU A 48 1.94 -10.26 4.16
C LEU A 48 1.42 -10.16 2.73
N SER A 49 1.05 -11.29 2.14
CA SER A 49 0.43 -11.33 0.81
C SER A 49 -1.01 -10.81 0.91
N LEU A 50 -1.38 -9.91 0.00
CA LEU A 50 -2.69 -9.27 -0.09
C LEU A 50 -3.41 -9.74 -1.34
N LEU A 51 -4.68 -10.11 -1.19
CA LEU A 51 -5.59 -10.36 -2.30
C LEU A 51 -6.96 -9.74 -2.01
N GLY A 52 -7.44 -8.90 -2.92
CA GLY A 52 -8.79 -8.36 -2.90
C GLY A 52 -9.40 -8.45 -4.30
N ASN A 53 -10.43 -9.26 -4.46
CA ASN A 53 -11.12 -9.43 -5.74
C ASN A 53 -12.43 -8.63 -5.76
N PRO A 54 -12.73 -7.92 -6.86
CA PRO A 54 -14.02 -7.24 -7.01
C PRO A 54 -15.24 -8.18 -6.94
N SER A 55 -15.09 -9.43 -7.37
CA SER A 55 -16.16 -10.44 -7.26
C SER A 55 -16.49 -10.83 -5.82
N GLU A 56 -15.59 -10.56 -4.86
CA GLU A 56 -15.73 -10.88 -3.44
C GLU A 56 -15.99 -9.63 -2.58
N ASN A 57 -16.42 -8.51 -3.19
CA ASN A 57 -16.57 -7.20 -2.54
C ASN A 57 -15.28 -6.72 -1.86
N GLN A 58 -14.14 -6.97 -2.48
CA GLN A 58 -12.84 -6.45 -2.10
C GLN A 58 -12.20 -5.78 -3.33
N GLY A 59 -10.93 -5.40 -3.22
CA GLY A 59 -10.20 -4.62 -4.21
C GLY A 59 -10.05 -3.16 -3.81
N TYR A 60 -9.58 -2.36 -4.76
CA TYR A 60 -9.57 -0.91 -4.65
C TYR A 60 -10.49 -0.31 -5.72
N SER A 61 -10.89 0.93 -5.51
CA SER A 61 -11.76 1.66 -6.42
C SER A 61 -11.02 2.90 -6.90
N ALA A 62 -10.93 3.05 -8.21
CA ALA A 62 -10.51 4.28 -8.86
C ALA A 62 -11.77 4.97 -9.41
N PHE A 63 -11.90 6.27 -9.24
CA PHE A 63 -13.12 6.97 -9.65
C PHE A 63 -12.87 8.39 -10.12
N LEU A 64 -13.77 8.86 -10.98
CA LEU A 64 -13.69 10.16 -11.63
C LEU A 64 -15.08 10.72 -11.91
N ASN A 65 -15.14 12.04 -12.03
CA ASN A 65 -16.35 12.72 -12.48
C ASN A 65 -16.53 12.48 -13.98
N PRO A 66 -17.70 12.05 -14.48
CA PRO A 66 -17.90 11.82 -15.92
C PRO A 66 -17.95 13.10 -16.76
N ASP A 67 -18.09 14.29 -16.15
CA ASP A 67 -18.10 15.58 -16.85
C ASP A 67 -16.67 16.04 -17.18
N PRO A 68 -16.27 16.14 -18.47
CA PRO A 68 -14.93 16.57 -18.89
C PRO A 68 -14.55 18.00 -18.47
N SER A 69 -15.51 18.81 -18.03
CA SER A 69 -15.27 20.17 -17.53
C SER A 69 -15.05 20.24 -16.01
N ALA A 70 -15.30 19.14 -15.30
CA ALA A 70 -15.07 19.07 -13.87
C ALA A 70 -13.58 19.00 -13.53
N LEU A 71 -13.21 19.59 -12.39
CA LEU A 71 -11.82 19.57 -11.90
C LEU A 71 -11.34 18.16 -11.54
N ASP A 72 -12.28 17.24 -11.27
CA ASP A 72 -12.01 15.87 -10.87
C ASP A 72 -12.42 14.83 -11.93
N PHE A 73 -12.35 15.23 -13.20
CA PHE A 73 -12.49 14.35 -14.37
C PHE A 73 -11.27 13.43 -14.56
N GLY A 74 -10.09 13.87 -14.10
CA GLY A 74 -8.81 13.25 -14.42
C GLY A 74 -8.29 13.66 -15.80
N HIS A 75 -7.29 12.95 -16.30
CA HIS A 75 -6.67 13.22 -17.60
C HIS A 75 -6.85 12.06 -18.58
N ARG A 76 -6.50 12.28 -19.85
CA ARG A 76 -6.42 11.19 -20.83
C ARG A 76 -5.02 10.61 -20.82
N ASP A 77 -4.92 9.30 -20.91
CA ASP A 77 -3.64 8.61 -21.04
C ASP A 77 -2.99 9.00 -22.38
N ILE A 78 -1.72 9.40 -22.33
CA ILE A 78 -0.95 9.84 -23.51
C ILE A 78 0.30 9.00 -23.77
N SER A 79 0.56 8.00 -22.93
CA SER A 79 1.67 7.07 -23.10
C SER A 79 1.55 6.30 -24.41
N LEU A 80 2.69 5.83 -24.92
CA LEU A 80 2.73 4.89 -26.04
C LEU A 80 1.89 3.65 -25.69
N ASN A 81 1.13 3.14 -26.65
CA ASN A 81 0.25 1.98 -26.52
C ASN A 81 -0.95 2.15 -25.58
N ALA A 82 -1.04 3.23 -24.81
CA ALA A 82 -2.27 3.54 -24.09
C ALA A 82 -3.43 3.68 -25.09
N SER A 83 -4.59 3.09 -24.75
CA SER A 83 -5.81 3.16 -25.57
C SER A 83 -6.44 4.56 -25.61
N GLY A 84 -5.89 5.52 -24.87
CA GLY A 84 -6.43 6.88 -24.70
C GLY A 84 -7.62 6.92 -23.75
N ASN A 85 -7.76 5.90 -22.90
CA ASN A 85 -8.70 5.88 -21.78
C ASN A 85 -8.42 7.02 -20.79
N GLY A 86 -9.39 7.29 -19.92
CA GLY A 86 -9.25 8.31 -18.88
C GLY A 86 -8.56 7.75 -17.65
N ALA A 87 -7.53 8.44 -17.17
CA ALA A 87 -6.93 8.24 -15.87
C ALA A 87 -7.91 8.68 -14.77
N PRO A 88 -8.23 7.81 -13.80
CA PRO A 88 -9.09 8.19 -12.70
C PRO A 88 -8.46 9.25 -11.80
N TYR A 89 -9.28 10.19 -11.31
CA TYR A 89 -8.79 11.29 -10.48
C TYR A 89 -8.59 10.90 -9.01
N TYR A 90 -9.43 10.00 -8.48
CA TYR A 90 -9.38 9.54 -7.10
C TYR A 90 -9.09 8.04 -7.01
N VAL A 91 -8.44 7.63 -5.92
CA VAL A 91 -8.25 6.22 -5.56
C VAL A 91 -8.55 5.97 -4.08
N THR A 92 -9.15 4.84 -3.77
CA THR A 92 -9.47 4.42 -2.39
C THR A 92 -9.60 2.90 -2.32
N GLY A 93 -9.56 2.31 -1.13
CA GLY A 93 -9.96 0.91 -0.96
C GLY A 93 -11.46 0.77 -1.15
N ARG A 94 -11.93 -0.36 -1.69
CA ARG A 94 -13.34 -0.51 -2.07
C ARG A 94 -14.34 -0.33 -0.90
N GLN A 95 -13.91 -0.60 0.33
CA GLN A 95 -14.69 -0.34 1.54
C GLN A 95 -15.03 1.15 1.77
N ALA A 96 -14.30 2.04 1.11
CA ALA A 96 -14.44 3.49 1.18
C ALA A 96 -14.92 4.11 -0.15
N SER A 97 -15.34 3.26 -1.11
CA SER A 97 -15.82 3.61 -2.44
C SER A 97 -17.11 4.45 -2.42
N PRO A 98 -17.32 5.36 -3.39
CA PRO A 98 -18.56 6.12 -3.54
C PRO A 98 -19.70 5.34 -4.21
N GLU A 99 -19.56 4.03 -4.43
CA GLU A 99 -20.59 3.14 -5.03
C GLU A 99 -22.02 3.38 -4.49
N GLN A 100 -23.01 3.39 -5.39
CA GLN A 100 -24.42 3.37 -5.02
C GLN A 100 -25.18 2.25 -5.77
N PRO A 101 -25.84 1.31 -5.06
CA PRO A 101 -25.82 1.14 -3.60
C PRO A 101 -24.40 0.84 -3.07
N PRO A 102 -24.13 1.08 -1.77
CA PRO A 102 -22.83 0.76 -1.20
C PRO A 102 -22.45 -0.71 -1.43
N SER A 103 -21.20 -0.97 -1.79
CA SER A 103 -20.71 -2.32 -2.12
C SER A 103 -20.76 -3.33 -0.95
N GLY A 104 -20.87 -2.83 0.27
CA GLY A 104 -20.79 -3.65 1.49
C GLY A 104 -19.38 -4.19 1.76
N ALA A 105 -18.38 -3.73 1.01
CA ALA A 105 -16.97 -4.04 1.24
C ALA A 105 -16.56 -3.57 2.65
N THR A 106 -15.86 -4.43 3.39
CA THR A 106 -15.38 -4.12 4.76
C THR A 106 -13.88 -3.86 4.82
N ARG A 107 -13.17 -4.17 3.73
CA ARG A 107 -11.73 -4.03 3.56
C ARG A 107 -11.37 -3.97 2.08
N ALA A 108 -10.15 -3.51 1.77
CA ALA A 108 -9.63 -3.50 0.40
C ALA A 108 -9.06 -4.87 0.02
N SER A 109 -8.44 -5.58 0.96
CA SER A 109 -7.93 -6.93 0.69
C SER A 109 -7.84 -7.76 1.95
N THR A 110 -7.77 -9.06 1.73
CA THR A 110 -7.54 -10.06 2.76
C THR A 110 -6.10 -10.51 2.72
N VAL A 111 -5.51 -10.78 3.88
CA VAL A 111 -4.19 -11.41 3.93
C VAL A 111 -4.34 -12.87 3.51
N THR A 112 -3.56 -13.31 2.52
CA THR A 112 -3.59 -14.68 1.97
C THR A 112 -2.31 -15.48 2.22
N GLY A 113 -1.28 -14.82 2.75
CA GLY A 113 0.01 -15.44 3.03
C GLY A 113 0.81 -14.59 4.00
N ILE A 114 1.71 -15.24 4.74
CA ILE A 114 2.60 -14.61 5.71
C ILE A 114 4.00 -15.22 5.54
N ALA A 115 5.02 -14.38 5.39
CA ALA A 115 6.42 -14.78 5.37
C ALA A 115 7.26 -13.86 6.25
N GLY A 116 8.22 -14.42 6.98
CA GLY A 116 9.16 -13.66 7.80
C GLY A 116 8.57 -12.94 9.02
N PHE A 117 7.29 -13.12 9.36
CA PHE A 117 6.67 -12.57 10.57
C PHE A 117 6.52 -13.65 11.67
N PRO A 118 7.59 -14.05 12.39
CA PRO A 118 7.54 -15.17 13.33
C PRO A 118 6.65 -14.89 14.54
N THR A 119 6.64 -13.67 15.08
CA THR A 119 5.86 -13.33 16.27
C THR A 119 4.36 -13.35 15.94
N LEU A 120 3.97 -12.70 14.83
CA LEU A 120 2.59 -12.73 14.35
C LEU A 120 2.15 -14.15 13.98
N SER A 121 2.96 -14.90 13.20
CA SER A 121 2.60 -16.25 12.76
C SER A 121 2.39 -17.19 13.94
N ASN A 122 3.25 -17.11 14.96
CA ASN A 122 3.11 -17.89 16.18
C ASN A 122 1.84 -17.50 16.93
N PHE A 123 1.55 -16.20 17.08
CA PHE A 123 0.33 -15.74 17.74
C PHE A 123 -0.93 -16.25 17.03
N LEU A 124 -1.00 -16.14 15.69
CA LEU A 124 -2.14 -16.64 14.91
C LEU A 124 -2.31 -18.15 15.08
N THR A 125 -1.22 -18.91 14.95
CA THR A 125 -1.22 -20.38 15.04
C THR A 125 -1.64 -20.86 16.43
N SER A 126 -1.05 -20.30 17.50
CA SER A 126 -1.35 -20.69 18.88
C SER A 126 -2.78 -20.37 19.30
N ASN A 127 -3.44 -19.43 18.63
CA ASN A 127 -4.83 -19.04 18.91
C ASN A 127 -5.83 -19.59 17.87
N GLY A 128 -5.40 -20.43 16.92
CA GLY A 128 -6.28 -21.01 15.90
C GLY A 128 -6.91 -19.98 14.95
N ILE A 129 -6.23 -18.86 14.71
CA ILE A 129 -6.72 -17.76 13.88
C ILE A 129 -6.24 -17.96 12.45
N ALA A 130 -7.16 -18.06 11.49
CA ALA A 130 -6.80 -17.99 10.08
C ALA A 130 -6.25 -16.60 9.74
N PHE A 131 -5.14 -16.52 9.01
CA PHE A 131 -4.58 -15.23 8.59
C PHE A 131 -5.55 -14.43 7.69
N SER A 132 -6.51 -15.09 7.02
CA SER A 132 -7.58 -14.42 6.26
C SER A 132 -8.51 -13.55 7.13
N ASN A 133 -8.47 -13.71 8.44
CA ASN A 133 -9.14 -12.78 9.35
C ASN A 133 -8.46 -11.42 9.39
N LEU A 134 -7.20 -11.31 8.96
CA LEU A 134 -6.50 -10.05 8.80
C LEU A 134 -6.89 -9.39 7.48
N GLY A 135 -7.22 -8.10 7.54
CA GLY A 135 -7.58 -7.28 6.39
C GLY A 135 -6.69 -6.07 6.24
N PHE A 136 -6.47 -5.63 5.00
CA PHE A 136 -5.83 -4.36 4.69
C PHE A 136 -6.85 -3.39 4.12
N SER A 137 -6.70 -2.12 4.45
CA SER A 137 -7.60 -1.06 4.02
C SER A 137 -6.87 0.26 3.86
N LEU A 138 -7.35 1.06 2.93
CA LEU A 138 -6.95 2.44 2.69
C LEU A 138 -8.18 3.26 2.29
N GLY A 139 -8.28 4.49 2.77
CA GLY A 139 -9.31 5.42 2.32
C GLY A 139 -9.40 6.66 3.21
N GLN A 140 -10.41 7.47 2.99
CA GLN A 140 -10.79 8.55 3.90
C GLN A 140 -11.21 7.98 5.27
N LYS A 141 -10.98 8.76 6.34
CA LYS A 141 -11.53 8.48 7.66
C LYS A 141 -13.07 8.49 7.61
N SER A 142 -13.71 7.72 8.50
CA SER A 142 -15.15 7.45 8.46
C SER A 142 -16.06 8.69 8.57
N ASP A 143 -15.57 9.78 9.16
CA ASP A 143 -16.26 11.07 9.30
C ASP A 143 -15.92 12.08 8.19
N ARG A 144 -15.26 11.61 7.12
CA ARG A 144 -14.86 12.42 5.96
C ARG A 144 -15.60 11.98 4.70
N SER A 145 -15.78 12.91 3.76
CA SER A 145 -16.35 12.62 2.45
C SER A 145 -15.40 11.73 1.64
N PHE A 146 -15.94 10.87 0.77
CA PHE A 146 -15.16 10.02 -0.12
C PHE A 146 -14.21 10.81 -1.05
N THR A 147 -14.54 12.07 -1.37
CA THR A 147 -13.66 12.96 -2.15
C THR A 147 -12.45 13.47 -1.37
N LYS A 148 -12.33 13.12 -0.09
CA LYS A 148 -11.14 13.42 0.74
C LYS A 148 -10.09 12.29 0.71
N THR A 149 -10.29 11.28 -0.13
CA THR A 149 -9.28 10.25 -0.41
C THR A 149 -8.13 10.78 -1.28
N TRP A 150 -7.15 9.92 -1.54
CA TRP A 150 -6.03 10.18 -2.44
C TRP A 150 -6.52 10.58 -3.84
N ASN A 151 -5.99 11.69 -4.34
CA ASN A 151 -6.38 12.29 -5.62
C ASN A 151 -5.20 12.93 -6.35
N LEU A 152 -5.37 13.25 -7.64
CA LEU A 152 -4.34 13.86 -8.50
C LEU A 152 -4.10 15.36 -8.23
N GLY A 153 -4.77 15.97 -7.25
CA GLY A 153 -4.48 17.34 -6.82
C GLY A 153 -4.87 18.40 -7.85
N GLU A 154 -3.90 18.92 -8.61
CA GLU A 154 -4.19 19.83 -9.72
C GLU A 154 -4.17 19.12 -11.08
N ASP A 155 -3.85 17.82 -11.08
CA ASP A 155 -3.78 16.97 -12.25
C ASP A 155 -2.81 17.50 -13.34
N LYS A 156 -1.60 17.86 -12.90
CA LYS A 156 -0.58 18.51 -13.76
C LYS A 156 0.48 17.53 -14.25
N LEU A 157 0.64 17.45 -15.57
CA LEU A 157 1.73 16.74 -16.23
C LEU A 157 3.11 17.26 -15.77
N GLY A 158 3.99 16.35 -15.38
CA GLY A 158 5.31 16.64 -14.82
C GLY A 158 5.32 17.01 -13.33
N GLN A 159 4.17 16.94 -12.65
CA GLN A 159 4.05 17.23 -11.21
C GLN A 159 3.26 16.14 -10.48
N ASP A 160 2.00 15.94 -10.86
CA ASP A 160 1.10 14.97 -10.21
C ASP A 160 1.02 13.67 -11.01
N TRP A 161 1.32 13.73 -12.31
CA TRP A 161 1.50 12.57 -13.16
C TRP A 161 2.55 12.85 -14.24
N PHE A 162 3.06 11.81 -14.89
CA PHE A 162 4.02 11.91 -15.97
C PHE A 162 3.78 10.80 -16.99
N ALA A 163 3.80 11.16 -18.27
CA ALA A 163 3.67 10.25 -19.40
C ALA A 163 4.38 10.85 -20.61
N SER A 164 4.71 10.00 -21.58
CA SER A 164 5.31 10.42 -22.84
C SER A 164 4.79 9.56 -23.98
N PRO A 165 4.43 10.14 -25.14
CA PRO A 165 4.06 9.37 -26.33
C PRO A 165 5.14 8.41 -26.85
N ASN A 166 6.37 8.53 -26.33
CA ASN A 166 7.51 7.69 -26.70
C ASN A 166 7.84 6.61 -25.64
N SER A 167 7.04 6.50 -24.57
CA SER A 167 7.20 5.50 -23.51
C SER A 167 5.86 4.86 -23.21
N ASN A 168 5.88 3.54 -22.98
CA ASN A 168 4.74 2.75 -22.52
C ASN A 168 4.37 3.00 -21.04
N ILE A 169 5.13 3.82 -20.32
CA ILE A 169 4.96 4.02 -18.88
C ILE A 169 4.23 5.33 -18.61
N GLU A 170 3.15 5.22 -17.83
CA GLU A 170 2.52 6.35 -17.14
C GLU A 170 2.76 6.27 -15.64
N GLU A 171 3.06 7.41 -15.03
CA GLU A 171 3.31 7.57 -13.61
C GLU A 171 2.26 8.51 -13.01
N ARG A 172 1.67 8.16 -11.87
CA ARG A 172 0.66 8.95 -11.16
C ARG A 172 1.01 9.04 -9.68
N ILE A 173 0.86 10.23 -9.11
CA ILE A 173 1.15 10.54 -7.70
C ILE A 173 -0.13 11.05 -7.05
N TYR A 174 -0.89 10.14 -6.44
CA TYR A 174 -2.07 10.54 -5.69
C TYR A 174 -1.67 11.02 -4.30
N LYS A 175 -2.18 12.19 -3.93
CA LYS A 175 -1.91 12.88 -2.66
C LYS A 175 -3.22 13.07 -1.90
N ALA A 176 -3.13 13.19 -0.59
CA ALA A 176 -4.25 13.59 0.25
C ALA A 176 -3.77 14.45 1.41
N ASN A 177 -4.72 15.10 2.09
CA ASN A 177 -4.44 15.64 3.41
C ASN A 177 -4.25 14.47 4.41
N PRO A 178 -3.10 14.35 5.09
CA PRO A 178 -2.85 13.29 6.06
C PRO A 178 -3.91 13.18 7.16
N ASP A 179 -4.58 14.28 7.50
CA ASP A 179 -5.61 14.30 8.53
C ASP A 179 -6.95 13.74 8.07
N ASP A 180 -7.16 13.58 6.77
CA ASP A 180 -8.42 13.11 6.19
C ASP A 180 -8.41 11.64 5.80
N VAL A 181 -7.22 11.03 5.68
CA VAL A 181 -7.06 9.65 5.21
C VAL A 181 -6.40 8.75 6.24
N GLU A 182 -6.52 7.45 5.98
CA GLU A 182 -5.87 6.42 6.77
C GLU A 182 -5.60 5.16 5.94
N VAL A 183 -4.52 4.47 6.33
CA VAL A 183 -4.17 3.14 5.84
C VAL A 183 -3.99 2.27 7.07
N PHE A 184 -4.56 1.07 7.09
CA PHE A 184 -4.58 0.25 8.30
C PHE A 184 -4.67 -1.24 8.06
N LEU A 185 -4.26 -1.99 9.08
CA LEU A 185 -4.51 -3.42 9.22
C LEU A 185 -5.67 -3.65 10.20
N SER A 186 -6.58 -4.55 9.85
CA SER A 186 -7.71 -4.97 10.68
C SER A 186 -7.65 -6.45 11.05
N TYR A 187 -8.31 -6.81 12.15
CA TYR A 187 -8.70 -8.17 12.50
C TYR A 187 -10.23 -8.24 12.51
N GLY A 188 -10.79 -9.04 11.61
CA GLY A 188 -12.21 -8.90 11.26
C GLY A 188 -12.49 -7.49 10.75
N THR A 189 -13.44 -6.79 11.35
CA THR A 189 -13.73 -5.37 11.06
C THR A 189 -13.04 -4.41 12.03
N THR A 190 -12.34 -4.92 13.05
CA THR A 190 -11.67 -4.10 14.06
C THR A 190 -10.31 -3.67 13.54
N LYS A 191 -10.08 -2.36 13.45
CA LYS A 191 -8.77 -1.80 13.14
C LYS A 191 -7.80 -2.06 14.28
N ILE A 192 -6.63 -2.64 14.00
CA ILE A 192 -5.64 -3.00 15.02
C ILE A 192 -4.31 -2.24 14.89
N VAL A 193 -3.95 -1.83 13.67
CA VAL A 193 -2.73 -1.07 13.40
C VAL A 193 -3.03 0.04 12.41
N ASN A 194 -2.63 1.26 12.75
CA ASN A 194 -2.61 2.40 11.84
C ASN A 194 -1.24 2.49 11.19
N PHE A 195 -1.23 2.61 9.88
CA PHE A 195 -0.06 3.04 9.14
C PHE A 195 -0.15 4.56 8.92
N GLY A 196 0.98 5.24 9.03
CA GLY A 196 1.05 6.68 8.79
C GLY A 196 0.67 7.07 7.35
N TYR A 197 0.80 8.36 7.04
CA TYR A 197 0.53 8.87 5.71
C TYR A 197 1.70 8.62 4.74
N SER A 198 1.35 8.26 3.51
CA SER A 198 2.21 8.34 2.32
C SER A 198 1.37 8.80 1.14
N ASN A 199 2.00 9.41 0.14
CA ASN A 199 1.42 9.47 -1.19
C ASN A 199 1.22 8.03 -1.71
N LEU A 200 0.27 7.85 -2.62
CA LEU A 200 0.13 6.61 -3.38
C LEU A 200 0.74 6.84 -4.76
N TYR A 201 1.78 6.09 -5.06
CA TYR A 201 2.40 6.07 -6.37
C TYR A 201 1.73 4.98 -7.18
N SER A 202 1.29 5.30 -8.39
CA SER A 202 0.72 4.34 -9.34
C SER A 202 1.51 4.43 -10.64
N VAL A 203 1.79 3.29 -11.23
CA VAL A 203 2.52 3.16 -12.49
C VAL A 203 1.73 2.20 -13.37
N LEU A 204 1.44 2.61 -14.59
CA LEU A 204 0.85 1.76 -15.61
C LEU A 204 1.90 1.55 -16.69
N ASP A 205 2.18 0.30 -17.01
CA ASP A 205 2.99 -0.07 -18.17
C ASP A 205 2.06 -0.69 -19.21
N TYR A 206 1.78 0.02 -20.31
CA TYR A 206 0.89 -0.43 -21.38
C TYR A 206 1.52 -1.46 -22.34
N GLY A 207 2.71 -1.97 -22.01
CA GLY A 207 3.37 -3.04 -22.73
C GLY A 207 3.63 -2.75 -24.21
N ALA A 208 3.57 -3.81 -25.03
CA ALA A 208 4.04 -3.77 -26.42
C ALA A 208 2.98 -3.34 -27.44
N THR A 209 1.69 -3.54 -27.13
CA THR A 209 0.55 -3.23 -27.99
C THR A 209 -0.57 -2.56 -27.21
N THR A 210 -1.65 -2.14 -27.88
CA THR A 210 -2.80 -1.51 -27.21
C THR A 210 -3.76 -2.53 -26.57
N GLN A 211 -3.32 -3.77 -26.30
CA GLN A 211 -4.15 -4.80 -25.68
C GLN A 211 -4.02 -4.73 -24.16
N VAL A 212 -5.14 -4.77 -23.45
CA VAL A 212 -5.16 -4.75 -21.97
C VAL A 212 -4.38 -5.91 -21.35
N SER A 213 -4.24 -7.04 -22.06
CA SER A 213 -3.42 -8.16 -21.59
C SER A 213 -1.92 -7.89 -21.57
N ASP A 214 -1.47 -6.80 -22.20
CA ASP A 214 -0.09 -6.33 -22.14
C ASP A 214 0.14 -5.37 -20.95
N ASP A 215 -0.94 -4.91 -20.31
CA ASP A 215 -0.89 -3.88 -19.27
C ASP A 215 -0.41 -4.48 -17.93
N ILE A 216 0.41 -3.71 -17.22
CA ILE A 216 0.82 -4.00 -15.84
C ILE A 216 0.47 -2.81 -14.96
N ASP A 217 -0.33 -3.07 -13.93
CA ASP A 217 -0.73 -2.09 -12.92
C ASP A 217 0.12 -2.24 -11.67
N ILE A 218 0.84 -1.18 -11.31
CA ILE A 218 1.69 -1.15 -10.12
C ILE A 218 1.23 -0.02 -9.23
N ALA A 219 1.20 -0.27 -7.92
CA ALA A 219 1.02 0.79 -6.94
C ALA A 219 1.88 0.56 -5.69
N PHE A 220 2.42 1.62 -5.11
CA PHE A 220 3.23 1.52 -3.91
C PHE A 220 3.24 2.79 -3.07
N THR A 221 3.73 2.67 -1.85
CA THR A 221 3.90 3.79 -0.90
C THR A 221 5.37 4.03 -0.60
N ASP A 222 5.69 5.14 0.05
CA ASP A 222 6.90 5.24 0.85
C ASP A 222 6.81 4.31 2.09
N PRO A 223 7.95 3.96 2.73
CA PRO A 223 7.94 3.33 4.05
C PRO A 223 7.24 4.21 5.09
N ILE A 224 6.12 3.73 5.62
CA ILE A 224 5.29 4.41 6.62
C ILE A 224 5.43 3.76 7.99
N LYS A 225 5.44 4.59 9.03
CA LYS A 225 5.49 4.10 10.42
C LYS A 225 4.19 3.37 10.78
N ALA A 226 4.31 2.18 11.33
CA ALA A 226 3.19 1.44 11.90
C ALA A 226 3.02 1.77 13.38
N THR A 227 1.77 1.97 13.81
CA THR A 227 1.41 2.27 15.21
C THR A 227 0.19 1.49 15.63
N LYS A 228 0.17 1.03 16.88
CA LYS A 228 -0.98 0.31 17.43
C LYS A 228 -2.16 1.25 17.61
N VAL A 229 -3.37 0.76 17.36
CA VAL A 229 -4.61 1.47 17.71
C VAL A 229 -4.80 1.48 19.23
N VAL A 230 -5.26 2.59 19.79
CA VAL A 230 -5.52 2.70 21.24
C VAL A 230 -6.86 2.08 21.62
N GLY A 231 -6.97 1.55 22.84
CA GLY A 231 -8.24 1.03 23.37
C GLY A 231 -8.68 -0.31 22.78
N LEU A 232 -7.75 -1.09 22.22
CA LEU A 232 -8.02 -2.46 21.78
C LEU A 232 -8.36 -3.36 22.97
N ASP A 233 -9.22 -4.35 22.75
CA ASP A 233 -9.40 -5.43 23.71
C ASP A 233 -8.07 -6.22 23.88
N PRO A 234 -7.89 -6.95 24.99
CA PRO A 234 -6.61 -7.60 25.28
C PRO A 234 -6.11 -8.55 24.19
N PHE A 235 -7.02 -9.20 23.44
CA PHE A 235 -6.66 -10.12 22.38
C PHE A 235 -6.18 -9.36 21.14
N ALA A 236 -6.96 -8.38 20.67
CA ALA A 236 -6.59 -7.53 19.54
C ALA A 236 -5.32 -6.71 19.83
N ASP A 237 -5.12 -6.27 21.09
CA ASP A 237 -3.91 -5.58 21.53
C ASP A 237 -2.66 -6.47 21.37
N THR A 238 -2.76 -7.73 21.83
CA THR A 238 -1.64 -8.68 21.73
C THR A 238 -1.34 -9.06 20.29
N LEU A 239 -2.37 -9.24 19.46
CA LEU A 239 -2.24 -9.47 18.03
C LEU A 239 -1.51 -8.29 17.34
N ALA A 240 -1.91 -7.05 17.64
CA ALA A 240 -1.26 -5.86 17.10
C ALA A 240 0.20 -5.74 17.55
N ASN A 241 0.48 -6.02 18.83
CA ASN A 241 1.85 -6.02 19.36
C ASN A 241 2.72 -7.08 18.66
N ALA A 242 2.19 -8.27 18.39
CA ALA A 242 2.91 -9.33 17.69
C ALA A 242 3.34 -8.89 16.27
N PHE A 243 2.43 -8.27 15.52
CA PHE A 243 2.76 -7.67 14.21
C PHE A 243 3.81 -6.57 14.35
N LEU A 244 3.62 -5.63 15.28
CA LEU A 244 4.53 -4.49 15.44
C LEU A 244 5.92 -4.87 15.93
N GLN A 245 6.06 -5.97 16.69
CA GLN A 245 7.35 -6.50 17.08
C GLN A 245 8.16 -6.97 15.87
N ASP A 246 7.52 -7.69 14.96
CA ASP A 246 8.16 -8.13 13.71
C ASP A 246 8.48 -6.92 12.79
N VAL A 247 7.58 -5.93 12.71
CA VAL A 247 7.85 -4.67 11.98
C VAL A 247 9.06 -3.93 12.56
N ALA A 248 9.17 -3.84 13.89
CA ALA A 248 10.31 -3.22 14.55
C ALA A 248 11.61 -3.96 14.23
N ALA A 249 11.59 -5.30 14.20
CA ALA A 249 12.74 -6.12 13.81
C ALA A 249 13.17 -5.90 12.35
N ALA A 250 12.23 -5.57 11.46
CA ALA A 250 12.48 -5.26 10.05
C ALA A 250 12.85 -3.78 9.78
N GLY A 251 12.98 -2.94 10.82
CA GLY A 251 13.39 -1.53 10.69
C GLY A 251 12.27 -0.50 10.87
N GLY A 252 11.09 -0.92 11.35
CA GLY A 252 10.06 -0.05 11.90
C GLY A 252 9.07 0.57 10.91
N GLY A 253 9.25 0.34 9.61
CA GLY A 253 8.38 0.81 8.54
C GLY A 253 7.57 -0.32 7.90
N VAL A 254 6.49 0.06 7.24
CA VAL A 254 5.69 -0.80 6.37
C VAL A 254 5.58 -0.12 5.01
N GLN A 255 5.62 -0.88 3.94
CA GLN A 255 5.39 -0.39 2.59
C GLN A 255 4.32 -1.26 1.94
N VAL A 256 3.37 -0.63 1.24
CA VAL A 256 2.41 -1.35 0.39
C VAL A 256 3.02 -1.44 -1.00
N VAL A 257 2.98 -2.62 -1.61
CA VAL A 257 3.42 -2.83 -3.00
C VAL A 257 2.42 -3.74 -3.70
N ILE A 258 1.76 -3.23 -4.72
CA ILE A 258 0.77 -3.87 -5.58
C ILE A 258 1.40 -3.99 -6.96
N GLU A 259 1.22 -5.14 -7.57
CA GLU A 259 1.64 -5.43 -8.94
C GLU A 259 0.65 -6.45 -9.52
N ASP A 260 -0.12 -6.03 -10.51
CA ASP A 260 -1.10 -6.85 -11.21
C ASP A 260 -0.75 -6.91 -12.70
N GLN A 261 -0.56 -8.12 -13.21
CA GLN A 261 -0.26 -8.40 -14.61
C GLN A 261 -1.49 -8.93 -15.36
N ASP A 262 -2.57 -9.17 -14.63
CA ASP A 262 -3.85 -9.64 -15.16
C ASP A 262 -4.88 -8.52 -14.98
N VAL A 263 -4.59 -7.34 -15.53
CA VAL A 263 -5.43 -6.14 -15.39
C VAL A 263 -6.84 -6.42 -15.91
N ASP A 264 -7.85 -6.15 -15.09
CA ASP A 264 -9.27 -6.30 -15.41
C ASP A 264 -10.06 -5.06 -15.00
N ASP A 265 -10.30 -4.20 -15.99
CA ASP A 265 -11.03 -2.93 -15.82
C ASP A 265 -12.52 -3.07 -16.14
N THR A 266 -13.05 -4.29 -16.28
CA THR A 266 -14.43 -4.48 -16.74
C THR A 266 -15.48 -4.21 -15.65
N ASN A 267 -15.07 -4.17 -14.37
CA ASN A 267 -15.97 -3.93 -13.26
C ASN A 267 -16.21 -2.42 -13.04
N ILE A 268 -17.03 -1.85 -13.92
CA ILE A 268 -17.42 -0.43 -13.88
C ILE A 268 -18.82 -0.27 -13.30
N THR A 269 -18.96 0.69 -12.40
CA THR A 269 -20.22 1.06 -11.76
C THR A 269 -20.32 2.58 -11.62
N GLN A 270 -21.41 3.07 -11.03
CA GLN A 270 -21.62 4.48 -10.75
C GLN A 270 -22.02 4.68 -9.29
N GLY A 271 -21.69 5.84 -8.74
CA GLY A 271 -22.07 6.17 -7.38
C GLY A 271 -21.80 7.61 -7.01
N ASN A 272 -22.75 8.25 -6.35
CA ASN A 272 -22.68 9.66 -5.93
C ASN A 272 -22.29 10.63 -7.07
N GLY A 273 -22.65 10.32 -8.32
CA GLY A 273 -22.31 11.14 -9.49
C GLY A 273 -20.96 10.84 -10.14
N PHE A 274 -20.22 9.83 -9.65
CA PHE A 274 -18.92 9.42 -10.17
C PHE A 274 -19.02 8.11 -10.96
N VAL A 275 -18.16 7.96 -11.97
CA VAL A 275 -17.82 6.65 -12.57
C VAL A 275 -16.81 5.99 -11.66
N VAL A 276 -17.04 4.73 -11.31
CA VAL A 276 -16.19 3.96 -10.40
C VAL A 276 -15.72 2.70 -11.11
N ILE A 277 -14.41 2.47 -11.12
CA ILE A 277 -13.75 1.30 -11.66
C ILE A 277 -13.23 0.50 -10.47
N ASN A 278 -13.73 -0.72 -10.30
CA ASN A 278 -13.34 -1.60 -9.21
C ASN A 278 -12.24 -2.55 -9.69
N LEU A 279 -11.07 -2.40 -9.09
CA LEU A 279 -9.84 -3.08 -9.51
C LEU A 279 -9.40 -4.07 -8.45
N LYS A 280 -8.78 -5.14 -8.90
CA LYS A 280 -8.20 -6.16 -8.03
C LYS A 280 -7.01 -5.59 -7.27
N LEU A 281 -6.88 -5.95 -6.00
CA LEU A 281 -5.71 -5.62 -5.20
C LEU A 281 -4.87 -6.88 -5.03
N LEU A 282 -3.81 -7.02 -5.82
CA LEU A 282 -2.83 -8.11 -5.71
C LEU A 282 -1.47 -7.53 -5.30
N GLY A 283 -0.98 -7.89 -4.11
CA GLY A 283 0.26 -7.29 -3.63
C GLY A 283 0.76 -7.81 -2.30
N THR A 284 1.59 -6.99 -1.65
CA THR A 284 2.22 -7.29 -0.38
C THR A 284 2.26 -6.07 0.54
N LEU A 285 2.08 -6.30 1.83
CA LEU A 285 2.61 -5.42 2.88
C LEU A 285 4.00 -5.91 3.24
N ARG A 286 4.99 -5.03 3.12
CA ARG A 286 6.40 -5.35 3.39
C ARG A 286 6.85 -4.59 4.62
N ALA A 287 7.34 -5.28 5.64
CA ALA A 287 8.02 -4.58 6.74
C ALA A 287 9.45 -4.25 6.32
N VAL A 288 9.84 -2.98 6.43
CA VAL A 288 11.07 -2.43 5.85
C VAL A 288 11.66 -1.34 6.74
N SER A 289 12.92 -0.98 6.51
CA SER A 289 13.53 0.15 7.18
C SER A 289 12.92 1.48 6.72
N ILE A 290 12.62 2.37 7.67
CA ILE A 290 12.36 3.78 7.36
C ILE A 290 13.72 4.44 7.13
N PRO A 291 13.94 5.12 5.99
CA PRO A 291 15.17 5.89 5.79
C PRO A 291 15.36 6.87 6.96
N GLU A 292 16.52 6.85 7.61
CA GLU A 292 16.80 7.86 8.62
C GLU A 292 16.78 9.26 7.97
N PRO A 293 16.12 10.26 8.57
CA PRO A 293 16.29 11.64 8.13
C PRO A 293 17.78 11.95 8.22
N SER A 294 18.40 12.26 7.08
CA SER A 294 19.85 12.21 6.92
C SER A 294 20.58 12.97 8.04
N SER A 295 21.14 12.23 8.99
CA SER A 295 22.01 12.74 10.06
C SER A 295 23.25 13.48 9.52
N VAL A 296 23.59 13.21 8.25
CA VAL A 296 24.62 13.89 7.45
C VAL A 296 24.33 15.38 7.27
N LEU A 297 23.06 15.79 7.07
CA LEU A 297 22.69 17.21 6.94
C LEU A 297 22.84 17.95 8.28
N SER A 298 22.46 17.29 9.38
CA SER A 298 22.66 17.82 10.74
C SER A 298 24.14 18.00 11.08
N LEU A 299 24.99 17.04 10.70
CA LEU A 299 26.45 17.14 10.89
C LEU A 299 27.09 18.22 10.00
N LEU A 300 26.64 18.36 8.75
CA LEU A 300 27.08 19.44 7.85
C LEU A 300 26.69 20.82 8.38
N MET A 301 25.48 20.97 8.90
CA MET A 301 25.01 22.22 9.52
C MET A 301 25.82 22.57 10.77
N ILE A 302 26.16 21.58 11.61
CA ILE A 302 27.05 21.80 12.76
C ILE A 302 28.46 22.22 12.30
N GLY A 303 29.00 21.60 11.24
CA GLY A 303 30.30 21.96 10.66
C GLY A 303 30.34 23.40 10.14
N VAL A 304 29.31 23.82 9.40
CA VAL A 304 29.20 25.19 8.85
C VAL A 304 29.04 26.22 9.97
N LEU A 305 28.20 25.95 10.97
CA LEU A 305 28.01 26.85 12.11
C LEU A 305 29.29 26.99 12.95
N SER A 306 30.04 25.90 13.13
CA SER A 306 31.33 25.90 13.82
C SER A 306 32.39 26.73 13.10
N ALA A 307 32.45 26.63 11.78
CA ALA A 307 33.38 27.41 10.96
C ALA A 307 33.07 28.91 10.97
N ILE A 308 31.78 29.29 10.96
CA ILE A 308 31.34 30.69 11.05
C ILE A 308 31.64 31.27 12.44
N ALA A 309 31.41 30.50 13.51
CA ALA A 309 31.72 30.91 14.87
C ALA A 309 33.23 31.13 15.08
N TYR A 310 34.08 30.24 14.55
CA TYR A 310 35.53 30.40 14.58
C TYR A 310 36.00 31.64 13.82
N ARG A 311 35.43 31.91 12.64
CA ARG A 311 35.73 33.14 11.86
C ARG A 311 35.34 34.42 12.60
N LYS A 312 34.18 34.45 13.26
CA LYS A 312 33.75 35.61 14.07
C LYS A 312 34.66 35.85 15.26
N LYS A 313 35.05 34.79 15.97
CA LYS A 313 35.97 34.88 17.12
C LYS A 313 37.35 35.41 16.71
N TRP A 314 37.89 34.92 15.59
CA TRP A 314 39.16 35.41 15.03
C TRP A 314 39.11 36.89 14.63
N LYS A 315 38.00 37.35 14.03
CA LYS A 315 37.84 38.74 13.62
C LYS A 315 37.74 39.68 14.83
N SER A 316 36.98 39.30 15.85
CA SER A 316 36.83 40.06 17.10
C SER A 316 38.15 40.20 17.88
N GLN A 317 38.96 39.14 17.96
CA GLN A 317 40.26 39.20 18.64
C GLN A 317 41.28 40.11 17.94
N ARG A 318 41.13 40.31 16.63
CA ARG A 318 42.02 41.13 15.80
C ARG A 318 41.64 42.61 15.84
N GLU A 319 40.37 42.93 16.09
CA GLU A 319 39.87 44.29 16.29
C GLU A 319 40.10 44.80 17.73
N SER A 320 40.24 43.90 18.71
CA SER A 320 40.55 44.26 20.11
C SER A 320 42.05 44.39 20.41
N SER A 321 42.92 44.26 19.42
CA SER A 321 44.39 44.33 19.54
C SER A 321 44.99 45.52 18.79
N ILE A 322 44.18 46.54 18.48
CA ILE A 322 44.56 47.86 17.97
C ILE A 322 44.30 48.90 19.06
#